data_AF-A0A938DF24-F1
#
_entry.id   AF-A0A938DF24-F1
#
_cell.length_a   1.000
_cell.length_b   1.000
_cell.length_c   1.000
_cell.angle_alpha   90.00
_cell.angle_beta   90.00
_cell.angle_gamma   90.00
#
_symmetry.space_group_name_H-M   'P 1'
#
loop_
_entity.id
_entity.type
_entity.pdbx_description
1 polymer ?
#
loop_
_entity_poly.entity_id
_entity_poly.type
_entity_poly.pdbx_seq_one_letter_code
_entity_poly.pdbx_strand_id
1 'polypeptide(L)'
;MNWSVADAKARLSEVLRLARAGKPQVIGAQEPCVVISMEEYERTHPKEHLGRALLAIGERAGGVEFEAPPRGPDRPVTMPE
;
A
#
# COMPACT_ATOMS: atom_id res chain seq x y z
N MET A 1 10.80 4.99 -17.45
CA MET A 1 12.17 4.44 -17.56
C MET A 1 12.21 3.24 -16.61
N ASN A 2 12.33 2.03 -17.13
CA ASN A 2 12.38 0.80 -16.31
C ASN A 2 13.82 0.34 -16.17
N TRP A 3 14.15 -0.14 -14.99
CA TRP A 3 15.41 -0.82 -14.72
C TRP A 3 15.32 -2.26 -15.21
N SER A 4 16.39 -2.79 -15.81
CA SER A 4 16.53 -4.24 -15.86
C SER A 4 16.74 -4.79 -14.45
N VAL A 5 16.42 -6.07 -14.23
CA VAL A 5 16.67 -6.71 -12.92
C VAL A 5 18.16 -6.68 -12.57
N ALA A 6 19.04 -6.87 -13.56
CA ALA A 6 20.48 -6.86 -13.37
C ALA A 6 20.98 -5.47 -12.94
N ASP A 7 20.54 -4.41 -13.63
CA ASP A 7 20.94 -3.03 -13.32
C ASP A 7 20.42 -2.59 -11.95
N ALA A 8 19.17 -2.95 -11.62
CA ALA A 8 18.59 -2.65 -10.32
C ALA A 8 19.37 -3.31 -9.18
N LYS A 9 19.81 -4.56 -9.35
CA LYS A 9 20.66 -5.25 -8.38
C LYS A 9 22.03 -4.59 -8.22
N ALA A 10 22.68 -4.27 -9.35
CA ALA A 10 24.00 -3.62 -9.35
C ALA A 10 23.96 -2.21 -8.73
N ARG A 11 22.81 -1.53 -8.82
CA ARG A 11 22.62 -0.14 -8.40
C ARG A 11 21.53 0.02 -7.35
N LEU A 12 21.36 -0.99 -6.49
CA LEU A 12 20.25 -1.02 -5.53
C LEU A 12 20.20 0.22 -4.63
N SER A 13 21.35 0.71 -4.17
CA SER A 13 21.43 1.93 -3.36
C SER A 13 20.83 3.15 -4.07
N GLU A 14 21.02 3.27 -5.39
CA GLU A 14 20.46 4.37 -6.18
C GLU A 14 18.95 4.21 -6.38
N VAL A 15 18.49 2.98 -6.67
CA VAL A 15 17.06 2.66 -6.74
C VAL A 15 16.35 3.07 -5.45
N LEU A 16 16.89 2.68 -4.29
CA LEU A 16 16.33 3.02 -2.99
C LEU A 16 16.41 4.52 -2.69
N ARG A 17 17.48 5.21 -3.11
CA ARG A 17 17.61 6.67 -2.97
C ARG A 17 16.51 7.39 -3.75
N LEU A 18 16.25 6.98 -4.98
CA LEU A 18 15.20 7.56 -5.82
C LEU A 18 13.79 7.26 -5.26
N ALA A 19 13.55 6.03 -4.80
CA ALA A 19 12.30 5.64 -4.16
C ALA A 19 12.01 6.49 -2.90
N ARG A 20 13.02 6.71 -2.05
CA ARG A 20 12.91 7.62 -0.89
C ARG A 20 12.71 9.08 -1.26
N ALA A 21 13.17 9.51 -2.43
CA ALA A 21 12.90 10.84 -2.96
C ALA A 21 11.50 11.00 -3.58
N GLY A 22 10.59 10.03 -3.34
CA GLY A 22 9.22 10.05 -3.84
C GLY A 22 9.09 9.69 -5.32
N LYS A 23 10.13 9.11 -5.94
CA LYS A 23 10.09 8.68 -7.34
C LYS A 23 9.97 7.15 -7.42
N PRO A 24 8.83 6.58 -7.81
CA PRO A 24 8.69 5.13 -8.00
C PRO A 24 9.70 4.60 -9.01
N GLN A 25 10.33 3.47 -8.70
CA GLN A 25 11.26 2.79 -9.60
C GLN A 25 10.65 1.49 -10.08
N VAL A 26 10.50 1.34 -11.40
CA VAL A 26 9.94 0.13 -12.02
C VAL A 26 11.08 -0.77 -12.46
N ILE A 27 11.04 -2.06 -12.09
CA ILE A 27 12.07 -3.06 -12.38
C ILE A 27 11.46 -4.19 -13.21
N GLY A 28 12.09 -4.53 -14.32
CA GLY A 28 11.65 -5.59 -15.23
C GLY A 28 10.86 -5.07 -16.44
N ALA A 29 10.80 -5.92 -17.47
CA ALA A 29 10.04 -5.69 -18.70
C ALA A 29 8.84 -6.64 -18.83
N GLN A 30 9.01 -7.91 -18.46
CA GLN A 30 7.93 -8.86 -18.20
C GLN A 30 7.68 -8.91 -16.69
N GLU A 31 6.40 -8.84 -16.29
CA GLU A 31 5.95 -8.82 -14.88
C GLU A 31 6.70 -7.79 -14.03
N PRO A 32 6.55 -6.49 -14.32
CA PRO A 32 7.34 -5.46 -13.68
C PRO A 32 6.94 -5.28 -12.21
N CYS A 33 7.95 -5.19 -11.34
CA CYS A 33 7.76 -4.82 -9.93
C CYS A 33 8.06 -3.33 -9.72
N VAL A 34 7.40 -2.72 -8.73
CA VAL A 34 7.62 -1.32 -8.37
C VAL A 34 8.24 -1.20 -6.98
N VAL A 35 9.27 -0.37 -6.86
CA VAL A 35 9.88 0.01 -5.58
C VAL A 35 9.48 1.45 -5.25
N ILE A 36 8.84 1.62 -4.11
CA ILE A 36 8.44 2.91 -3.52
C ILE A 36 9.01 3.01 -2.09
N SER A 37 8.95 4.21 -1.49
CA SER A 37 9.30 4.36 -0.07
C SER A 37 8.27 3.64 0.82
N MET A 38 8.68 3.25 2.02
CA MET A 38 7.76 2.68 3.01
C MET A 38 6.63 3.66 3.36
N GLU A 39 6.95 4.95 3.50
CA GLU A 39 5.97 6.01 3.76
C GLU A 39 4.89 6.08 2.66
N GLU A 40 5.29 5.99 1.38
CA GLU A 40 4.37 5.96 0.25
C GLU A 40 3.47 4.72 0.28
N TYR A 41 4.05 3.57 0.61
CA TYR A 41 3.32 2.32 0.75
C TYR A 41 2.28 2.42 1.86
N GLU A 42 2.65 2.86 3.06
CA GLU A 42 1.74 2.99 4.20
C GLU A 42 0.62 4.02 3.95
N ARG A 43 0.91 5.10 3.22
CA ARG A 43 -0.11 6.10 2.84
C ARG A 43 -1.17 5.52 1.91
N THR A 44 -0.77 4.64 1.00
CA THR A 44 -1.67 4.02 0.00
C THR A 44 -2.29 2.72 0.48
N HIS A 45 -1.71 2.08 1.49
CA HIS A 45 -2.17 0.83 2.10
C HIS A 45 -2.32 1.03 3.61
N PRO A 46 -3.33 1.81 4.05
CA PRO A 46 -3.55 2.05 5.46
C PRO A 46 -3.79 0.72 6.19
N LYS A 47 -3.13 0.56 7.35
CA LYS A 47 -3.25 -0.64 8.22
C LYS A 47 -4.67 -0.83 8.76
N GLU A 48 -5.48 0.23 8.77
CA GLU A 48 -6.89 0.16 9.13
C GLU A 48 -7.75 -0.16 7.90
N HIS A 49 -8.56 -1.22 8.00
CA HIS A 49 -9.61 -1.46 7.04
C HIS A 49 -10.49 -0.21 6.92
N LEU A 50 -10.67 0.29 5.70
CA LEU A 50 -11.52 1.45 5.41
C LEU A 50 -12.91 1.36 6.07
N GLY A 51 -13.49 0.16 6.16
CA GLY A 51 -14.75 -0.08 6.87
C GLY A 51 -14.69 0.24 8.38
N ARG A 52 -13.58 -0.09 9.06
CA ARG A 52 -13.38 0.28 10.49
C ARG A 52 -13.21 1.78 10.66
N ALA A 53 -12.46 2.43 9.76
CA ALA A 53 -12.29 3.88 9.77
C ALA A 53 -13.63 4.61 9.55
N LEU A 54 -14.46 4.14 8.62
CA LEU A 54 -15.79 4.71 8.34
C LEU A 54 -16.75 4.56 9.52
N LEU A 55 -16.77 3.41 10.19
CA LEU A 55 -17.56 3.20 11.42
C LEU A 55 -17.12 4.14 12.54
N ALA A 56 -15.82 4.27 12.78
CA ALA A 56 -15.29 5.18 13.80
C ALA A 56 -15.59 6.66 13.50
N ILE A 57 -15.61 7.06 12.22
CA ILE A 57 -16.03 8.40 11.79
C ILE A 57 -17.53 8.60 12.04
N GLY A 58 -18.38 7.63 11.70
CA GLY A 58 -19.83 7.68 11.94
C GLY A 58 -20.19 7.78 13.42
N GLU A 59 -19.56 6.96 14.27
CA GLU A 59 -19.74 7.00 15.74
C GLU A 59 -19.37 8.36 16.33
N ARG A 60 -18.25 8.97 15.87
CA ARG A 60 -17.80 10.29 16.34
C ARG A 60 -18.63 11.45 15.80
N ALA A 61 -19.20 11.32 14.61
CA ALA A 61 -20.04 12.34 13.99
C ALA A 61 -21.46 12.40 14.57
N GLY A 62 -21.79 11.52 15.54
CA GLY A 62 -23.10 11.49 16.20
C GLY A 62 -24.25 11.09 15.28
N GLY A 63 -23.93 10.47 14.13
CA GLY A 63 -24.89 10.16 13.08
C GLY A 63 -24.73 8.73 12.59
N VAL A 64 -25.83 7.98 12.69
CA VAL A 64 -26.03 6.58 12.31
C VAL A 64 -25.75 5.58 13.44
N GLU A 65 -26.81 5.17 14.15
CA GLU A 65 -26.85 3.87 14.81
C GLU A 65 -26.81 2.78 13.73
N PHE A 66 -25.62 2.27 13.46
CA PHE A 66 -25.42 1.16 12.53
C PHE A 66 -25.25 -0.13 13.34
N GLU A 67 -26.24 -1.01 13.31
CA GLU A 67 -26.07 -2.36 13.86
C GLU A 67 -25.15 -3.14 12.91
N ALA A 68 -23.87 -3.22 13.27
CA ALA A 68 -22.89 -3.95 12.49
C ALA A 68 -23.29 -5.44 12.48
N PRO A 69 -23.41 -6.08 11.30
CA PRO A 69 -23.68 -7.50 11.24
C PRO A 69 -22.58 -8.28 11.98
N PRO A 70 -22.89 -9.46 12.53
CA PRO A 70 -21.92 -10.27 13.27
C PRO A 70 -20.65 -10.44 12.44
N ARG A 71 -19.53 -9.96 12.99
CA ARG A 71 -18.25 -9.91 12.29
C ARG A 71 -17.74 -11.34 12.12
N GLY A 72 -17.52 -11.74 10.86
CA GLY A 72 -16.70 -12.91 10.56
C GLY A 72 -15.22 -12.62 10.89
N PRO A 73 -14.35 -13.65 10.90
CA PRO A 73 -12.91 -13.44 11.04
C PRO A 73 -12.40 -12.45 10.00
N ASP A 74 -11.40 -11.62 10.38
CA ASP A 74 -10.81 -10.63 9.48
C ASP A 74 -10.45 -11.31 8.16
N ARG A 75 -11.04 -10.82 7.06
CA ARG A 75 -10.71 -11.33 5.73
C ARG A 75 -9.28 -10.85 5.45
N PRO A 76 -8.35 -11.76 5.13
CA PRO A 76 -6.99 -11.35 4.82
C PRO A 76 -7.05 -10.33 3.69
N VAL A 77 -6.37 -9.19 3.88
CA VAL A 77 -6.15 -8.22 2.81
C VAL A 77 -5.41 -8.95 1.72
N THR A 78 -6.13 -9.34 0.68
CA THR A 78 -5.56 -10.06 -0.45
C THR A 78 -4.85 -9.00 -1.27
N MET A 79 -3.52 -8.98 -1.17
CA MET A 79 -2.71 -8.25 -2.14
C MET A 79 -2.96 -8.92 -3.50
N PRO A 80 -3.32 -8.19 -4.55
CA PRO A 80 -3.42 -8.77 -5.89
C PRO A 80 -2.06 -9.36 -6.27
N GLU A 81 -2.06 -10.62 -6.70
CA GLU A 81 -0.89 -11.33 -7.27
C GLU A 81 -0.44 -10.71 -8.60
#